data_AF-A0A1Q4YK72-F1
#
_entry.id   AF-A0A1Q4YK72-F1
#
_cell.length_a   1.000
_cell.length_b   1.000
_cell.length_c   1.000
_cell.angle_alpha   90.00
_cell.angle_beta   90.00
_cell.angle_gamma   90.00
#
_symmetry.space_group_name_H-M   'P 1'
#
loop_
_entity.id
_entity.type
_entity.pdbx_description
1 polymer ?
#
loop_
_entity_poly.entity_id
_entity_poly.type
_entity_poly.pdbx_seq_one_letter_code
_entity_poly.pdbx_strand_id
1 'polypeptide(L)'
;MSPGVVAVWSRAGVHAARTGDDGLAAEVAARVAAVGGFLDLAPVCRCVADVAVRALSVLHEPPDAARGQVWVLDGQDTAPDRLFAVRLVTAAANRDDAMVTALVAALAEASETERAQSLRSLITYAAGVHAQAAHYRTEGTES
;
A
#
# COMPACT_ATOMS: atom_id res chain seq x y z
N MET A 1 9.48 1.51 17.24
CA MET A 1 8.29 1.56 18.13
C MET A 1 8.19 0.26 18.93
N SER A 2 7.30 0.17 19.94
CA SER A 2 7.00 -1.13 20.57
C SER A 2 6.13 -1.99 19.64
N PRO A 3 6.19 -3.33 19.72
CA PRO A 3 5.39 -4.22 18.85
C PRO A 3 3.88 -3.94 18.89
N GLY A 4 3.35 -3.58 20.07
CA GLY A 4 1.94 -3.23 20.23
C GLY A 4 1.55 -1.98 19.45
N VAL A 5 2.42 -0.98 19.39
CA VAL A 5 2.19 0.27 18.66
C VAL A 5 2.24 0.04 17.14
N VAL A 6 3.20 -0.77 16.67
CA VAL A 6 3.27 -1.17 15.25
C VAL A 6 2.00 -1.89 14.80
N ALA A 7 1.48 -2.80 15.64
CA ALA A 7 0.24 -3.51 15.35
C ALA A 7 -0.98 -2.57 15.30
N VAL A 8 -1.03 -1.54 16.17
CA VAL A 8 -2.08 -0.52 16.14
C VAL A 8 -2.03 0.26 14.82
N TRP A 9 -0.87 0.77 14.43
CA TRP A 9 -0.76 1.57 13.21
C TRP A 9 -0.94 0.77 11.94
N SER A 10 -0.53 -0.50 11.91
CA SER A 10 -0.81 -1.41 10.79
C SER A 10 -2.32 -1.61 10.62
N ARG A 11 -3.07 -1.82 11.72
CA ARG A 11 -4.53 -1.93 11.68
C ARG A 11 -5.21 -0.61 11.30
N ALA A 12 -4.74 0.51 11.83
CA ALA A 12 -5.28 1.82 11.50
C ALA A 12 -5.06 2.16 10.02
N GLY A 13 -3.88 1.89 9.46
CA GLY A 13 -3.60 2.07 8.03
C GLY A 13 -4.49 1.18 7.14
N VAL A 14 -4.69 -0.09 7.52
CA VAL A 14 -5.64 -0.97 6.82
C VAL A 14 -7.07 -0.45 6.91
N HIS A 15 -7.46 0.08 8.06
CA HIS A 15 -8.80 0.65 8.25
C HIS A 15 -8.99 1.87 7.35
N ALA A 16 -8.05 2.83 7.37
CA ALA A 16 -8.07 4.02 6.51
C ALA A 16 -8.13 3.64 5.02
N ALA A 17 -7.34 2.65 4.60
CA ALA A 17 -7.36 2.16 3.23
C ALA A 17 -8.72 1.55 2.84
N ARG A 18 -9.39 0.83 3.75
CA ARG A 18 -10.69 0.22 3.44
C ARG A 18 -11.85 1.22 3.46
N THR A 19 -11.80 2.22 4.32
CA THR A 19 -12.87 3.22 4.45
C THR A 19 -12.69 4.42 3.51
N GLY A 20 -11.49 4.64 2.98
CA GLY A 20 -11.17 5.85 2.22
C GLY A 20 -11.08 7.11 3.08
N ASP A 21 -10.90 6.95 4.40
CA ASP A 21 -10.76 8.09 5.32
C ASP A 21 -9.40 8.77 5.16
N ASP A 22 -9.36 9.87 4.39
CA ASP A 22 -8.14 10.64 4.12
C ASP A 22 -7.57 11.33 5.38
N GLY A 23 -8.44 11.70 6.33
CA GLY A 23 -8.02 12.29 7.61
C GLY A 23 -7.24 11.28 8.44
N LEU A 24 -7.78 10.06 8.57
CA LEU A 24 -7.10 8.96 9.24
C LEU A 24 -5.83 8.53 8.47
N ALA A 25 -5.87 8.52 7.13
CA ALA A 25 -4.69 8.22 6.32
C ALA A 25 -3.54 9.20 6.59
N ALA A 26 -3.85 10.51 6.65
CA ALA A 26 -2.88 11.54 6.97
C ALA A 26 -2.33 11.39 8.41
N GLU A 27 -3.20 11.10 9.38
CA GLU A 27 -2.80 10.88 10.77
C GLU A 27 -1.84 9.68 10.89
N VAL A 28 -2.22 8.52 10.35
CA VAL A 28 -1.40 7.30 10.38
C VAL A 28 -0.06 7.56 9.72
N ALA A 29 -0.05 8.18 8.55
CA ALA A 29 1.17 8.49 7.82
C ALA A 29 2.12 9.39 8.63
N ALA A 30 1.61 10.48 9.21
CA ALA A 30 2.41 11.39 10.04
C ALA A 30 2.96 10.71 11.29
N ARG A 31 2.13 9.94 11.99
CA ARG A 31 2.54 9.23 13.22
C ARG A 31 3.60 8.17 12.93
N VAL A 32 3.42 7.36 11.91
CA VAL A 32 4.38 6.31 11.55
C VAL A 32 5.68 6.94 11.03
N ALA A 33 5.63 8.01 10.23
CA ALA A 33 6.82 8.69 9.73
C ALA A 33 7.67 9.30 10.85
N ALA A 34 7.06 9.89 11.87
CA ALA A 34 7.76 10.56 12.96
C ALA A 34 8.54 9.60 13.87
N VAL A 35 8.06 8.36 14.05
CA VAL A 35 8.64 7.42 15.06
C VAL A 35 9.07 6.07 14.49
N GLY A 36 8.88 5.83 13.19
CA GLY A 36 9.13 4.54 12.55
C GLY A 36 10.51 4.43 11.94
N GLY A 37 11.27 3.42 12.41
CA GLY A 37 12.41 2.90 11.65
C GLY A 37 11.96 1.84 10.63
N PHE A 38 12.90 1.26 9.89
CA PHE A 38 12.63 0.21 8.91
C PHE A 38 11.73 -0.93 9.46
N LEU A 39 12.04 -1.42 10.66
CA LEU A 39 11.31 -2.52 11.30
C LEU A 39 9.85 -2.16 11.64
N ASP A 40 9.54 -0.87 11.78
CA ASP A 40 8.18 -0.40 12.03
C ASP A 40 7.44 -0.09 10.72
N LEU A 41 8.15 0.44 9.72
CA LEU A 41 7.58 0.77 8.40
C LEU A 41 7.18 -0.47 7.61
N ALA A 42 8.01 -1.51 7.63
CA ALA A 42 7.79 -2.74 6.86
C ALA A 42 6.42 -3.41 7.11
N PRO A 43 6.00 -3.68 8.36
CA PRO A 43 4.69 -4.27 8.61
C PRO A 43 3.53 -3.35 8.20
N VAL A 44 3.62 -2.04 8.45
CA VAL A 44 2.58 -1.08 8.04
C VAL A 44 2.43 -1.08 6.51
N CYS A 45 3.53 -0.92 5.79
CA CYS A 45 3.58 -0.94 4.33
C CYS A 45 3.01 -2.23 3.75
N ARG A 46 3.41 -3.40 4.29
CA ARG A 46 2.90 -4.71 3.84
C ARG A 46 1.40 -4.87 4.09
N CYS A 47 0.92 -4.51 5.27
CA CYS A 47 -0.51 -4.62 5.59
C CYS A 47 -1.37 -3.73 4.69
N VAL A 48 -0.94 -2.50 4.40
CA VAL A 48 -1.67 -1.60 3.51
C VAL A 48 -1.59 -2.08 2.05
N ALA A 49 -0.42 -2.53 1.59
CA ALA A 49 -0.27 -3.09 0.25
C ALA A 49 -1.15 -4.33 0.04
N ASP A 50 -1.30 -5.21 1.04
CA ASP A 50 -2.20 -6.37 0.97
C ASP A 50 -3.67 -5.98 0.70
N VAL A 51 -4.12 -4.81 1.19
CA VAL A 51 -5.46 -4.29 0.86
C VAL A 51 -5.58 -4.01 -0.64
N ALA A 52 -4.58 -3.34 -1.22
CA ALA A 52 -4.55 -3.04 -2.65
C ALA A 52 -4.46 -4.32 -3.48
N VAL A 53 -3.57 -5.25 -3.13
CA VAL A 53 -3.39 -6.53 -3.85
C VAL A 53 -4.68 -7.35 -3.88
N ARG A 54 -5.37 -7.49 -2.74
CA ARG A 54 -6.66 -8.19 -2.69
C ARG A 54 -7.75 -7.52 -3.52
N ALA A 55 -7.74 -6.19 -3.58
CA ALA A 55 -8.67 -5.43 -4.41
C ALA A 55 -8.35 -5.61 -5.91
N LEU A 56 -7.07 -5.59 -6.29
CA LEU A 56 -6.62 -5.88 -7.66
C LEU A 56 -7.02 -7.30 -8.10
N SER A 57 -6.89 -8.31 -7.24
CA SER A 57 -7.33 -9.69 -7.55
C SER A 57 -8.83 -9.83 -7.82
N VAL A 58 -9.64 -8.83 -7.46
CA VAL A 58 -11.08 -8.79 -7.78
C VAL A 58 -11.32 -8.12 -9.12
N LEU A 59 -10.51 -7.12 -9.47
CA LEU A 59 -10.62 -6.35 -10.70
C LEU A 59 -9.96 -7.04 -11.90
N HIS A 60 -8.94 -7.85 -11.64
CA HIS A 60 -8.07 -8.44 -12.64
C HIS A 60 -7.74 -9.89 -12.30
N GLU A 61 -7.52 -10.68 -13.34
CA GLU A 61 -6.99 -12.03 -13.18
C GLU A 61 -5.57 -11.97 -12.56
N PRO A 62 -5.31 -12.69 -11.45
CA PRO A 62 -3.97 -12.80 -10.88
C PRO A 62 -2.96 -13.36 -11.88
N PRO A 63 -1.69 -12.92 -11.84
CA PRO A 63 -0.69 -13.41 -12.79
C PRO A 63 -0.35 -14.87 -12.51
N ASP A 64 -0.21 -15.66 -13.57
CA ASP A 64 0.28 -17.03 -13.46
C ASP A 64 1.81 -17.05 -13.33
N ALA A 65 2.28 -17.18 -12.09
CA ALA A 65 3.69 -17.28 -11.77
C ALA A 65 4.38 -18.49 -12.41
N ALA A 66 3.67 -19.61 -12.64
CA ALA A 66 4.24 -20.79 -13.29
C ALA A 66 4.53 -20.53 -14.78
N ARG A 67 3.83 -19.57 -15.39
CA ARG A 67 4.05 -19.10 -16.76
C ARG A 67 4.93 -17.85 -16.84
N GLY A 68 5.51 -17.43 -15.72
CA GLY A 68 6.36 -16.23 -15.63
C GLY A 68 5.59 -14.92 -15.87
N GLN A 69 4.27 -14.92 -15.67
CA GLN A 69 3.49 -13.70 -15.76
C GLN A 69 3.70 -12.82 -14.52
N VAL A 70 3.63 -11.51 -14.71
CA VAL A 70 3.70 -10.51 -13.65
C VAL A 70 2.66 -9.44 -13.90
N TRP A 71 2.10 -8.88 -12.83
CA TRP A 71 1.34 -7.64 -12.95
C TRP A 71 2.30 -6.47 -13.15
N VAL A 72 1.96 -5.59 -14.09
CA VAL A 72 2.60 -4.30 -14.28
C VAL A 72 1.52 -3.26 -14.02
N LEU A 73 1.56 -2.63 -12.84
CA LEU A 73 0.64 -1.56 -12.52
C LEU A 73 1.16 -0.27 -13.16
N ASP A 74 0.26 0.44 -13.83
CA ASP A 74 0.64 1.64 -14.55
C ASP A 74 1.12 2.74 -13.58
N GLY A 75 2.28 3.31 -13.91
CA GLY A 75 3.01 4.30 -13.10
C GLY A 75 3.23 5.60 -13.86
N GLN A 76 2.27 6.03 -14.70
CA GLN A 76 2.40 7.26 -15.48
C GLN A 76 2.57 8.53 -14.63
N ASP A 77 2.23 8.46 -13.35
CA ASP A 77 2.47 9.55 -12.41
C ASP A 77 3.97 9.66 -12.09
N THR A 78 4.55 10.84 -12.28
CA THR A 78 5.96 11.10 -11.99
C THR A 78 6.20 11.56 -10.55
N ALA A 79 5.16 11.79 -9.74
CA ALA A 79 5.31 12.20 -8.35
C ALA A 79 5.99 11.09 -7.53
N PRO A 80 7.09 11.36 -6.80
CA PRO A 80 7.89 10.31 -6.14
C PRO A 80 7.12 9.45 -5.14
N ASP A 81 6.21 10.03 -4.38
CA ASP A 81 5.37 9.39 -3.37
C ASP A 81 4.31 8.47 -4.01
N ARG A 82 3.79 8.86 -5.18
CA ARG A 82 2.88 8.03 -5.98
C ARG A 82 3.62 6.88 -6.65
N LEU A 83 4.81 7.14 -7.20
CA LEU A 83 5.69 6.11 -7.73
C LEU A 83 6.08 5.09 -6.66
N PHE A 84 6.36 5.54 -5.44
CA PHE A 84 6.60 4.64 -4.31
C PHE A 84 5.41 3.70 -4.07
N ALA A 85 4.20 4.26 -3.97
CA ALA A 85 2.98 3.47 -3.74
C ALA A 85 2.77 2.42 -4.84
N VAL A 86 2.83 2.81 -6.11
CA VAL A 86 2.63 1.91 -7.25
C VAL A 86 3.70 0.82 -7.27
N ARG A 87 4.98 1.17 -7.09
CA ARG A 87 6.09 0.19 -7.08
C ARG A 87 5.98 -0.78 -5.93
N LEU A 88 5.63 -0.31 -4.74
CA LEU A 88 5.47 -1.16 -3.56
C LEU A 88 4.31 -2.15 -3.75
N VAL A 89 3.16 -1.68 -4.24
CA VAL A 89 2.01 -2.56 -4.50
C VAL A 89 2.31 -3.53 -5.64
N THR A 90 3.00 -3.10 -6.70
CA THR A 90 3.43 -3.97 -7.80
C THR A 90 4.35 -5.09 -7.29
N ALA A 91 5.35 -4.73 -6.47
CA ALA A 91 6.24 -5.71 -5.86
C ALA A 91 5.48 -6.69 -4.96
N ALA A 92 4.58 -6.17 -4.09
CA ALA A 92 3.77 -7.00 -3.21
C ALA A 92 2.85 -7.95 -3.99
N ALA A 93 2.24 -7.48 -5.07
CA ALA A 93 1.35 -8.29 -5.89
C ALA A 93 2.07 -9.44 -6.62
N ASN A 94 3.31 -9.18 -7.05
CA ASN A 94 4.17 -10.19 -7.67
C ASN A 94 4.95 -11.04 -6.66
N ARG A 95 4.69 -10.88 -5.35
CA ARG A 95 5.41 -11.57 -4.25
C ARG A 95 6.93 -11.36 -4.29
N ASP A 96 7.36 -10.18 -4.74
CA ASP A 96 8.78 -9.77 -4.74
C ASP A 96 9.15 -9.17 -3.37
N ASP A 97 9.42 -10.04 -2.40
CA ASP A 97 9.79 -9.66 -1.03
C ASP A 97 11.10 -8.85 -0.96
N ALA A 98 12.01 -9.08 -1.91
CA ALA A 98 13.28 -8.37 -2.00
C ALA A 98 13.05 -6.91 -2.39
N MET A 99 12.24 -6.67 -3.43
CA MET A 99 11.86 -5.32 -3.84
C MET A 99 11.02 -4.60 -2.79
N VAL A 100 10.05 -5.28 -2.15
CA VAL A 100 9.29 -4.69 -1.03
C VAL A 100 10.25 -4.25 0.08
N THR A 101 11.21 -5.10 0.45
CA THR A 101 12.20 -4.80 1.48
C THR A 101 13.08 -3.61 1.09
N ALA A 102 13.56 -3.58 -0.15
CA ALA A 102 14.41 -2.50 -0.66
C ALA A 102 13.67 -1.14 -0.69
N LEU A 103 12.42 -1.11 -1.14
CA LEU A 103 11.59 0.10 -1.17
C LEU A 103 11.32 0.64 0.24
N VAL A 104 11.02 -0.24 1.20
CA VAL A 104 10.80 0.17 2.60
C VAL A 104 12.10 0.61 3.27
N ALA A 105 13.23 -0.02 2.96
CA ALA A 105 14.54 0.42 3.44
C ALA A 105 14.88 1.83 2.92
N ALA A 106 14.69 2.08 1.62
CA ALA A 106 14.86 3.40 1.03
C ALA A 106 13.91 4.44 1.66
N LEU A 107 12.65 4.06 1.90
CA LEU A 107 11.71 4.91 2.63
C LEU A 107 12.21 5.26 4.03
N ALA A 108 12.80 4.30 4.76
CA ALA A 108 13.30 4.52 6.12
C ALA A 108 14.45 5.54 6.20
N GLU A 109 15.21 5.69 5.12
CA GLU A 109 16.31 6.67 5.01
C GLU A 109 15.85 8.06 4.54
N ALA A 110 14.62 8.18 4.03
CA ALA A 110 14.07 9.44 3.56
C ALA A 110 13.73 10.40 4.72
N SER A 111 13.60 11.69 4.39
CA SER A 111 13.17 12.69 5.38
C SER A 111 11.80 12.33 5.95
N GLU A 112 11.48 12.81 7.15
CA GLU A 112 10.17 12.58 7.77
C GLU A 112 9.01 13.04 6.86
N THR A 113 9.18 14.17 6.17
CA THR A 113 8.18 14.69 5.23
C THR A 113 7.97 13.76 4.03
N GLU A 114 9.04 13.31 3.39
CA GLU A 114 8.97 12.36 2.27
C GLU A 114 8.37 11.02 2.72
N ARG A 115 8.71 10.57 3.93
CA ARG A 115 8.12 9.37 4.53
C ARG A 115 6.63 9.50 4.73
N ALA A 116 6.18 10.60 5.32
CA ALA A 116 4.76 10.85 5.55
C ALA A 116 3.98 10.95 4.23
N GLN A 117 4.52 11.65 3.22
CA GLN A 117 3.89 11.76 1.90
C GLN A 117 3.77 10.39 1.22
N SER A 118 4.85 9.60 1.21
CA SER A 118 4.88 8.26 0.60
C SER A 118 3.93 7.28 1.30
N LEU A 119 3.85 7.30 2.63
CA LEU A 119 2.90 6.49 3.40
C LEU A 119 1.45 6.90 3.11
N ARG A 120 1.14 8.20 3.08
CA ARG A 120 -0.20 8.69 2.73
C ARG A 120 -0.56 8.29 1.31
N SER A 121 0.37 8.40 0.37
CA SER A 121 0.16 8.01 -1.03
C SER A 121 -0.07 6.51 -1.17
N LEU A 122 0.60 5.66 -0.39
CA LEU A 122 0.31 4.23 -0.32
C LEU A 122 -1.10 3.94 0.21
N ILE A 123 -1.50 4.56 1.33
CA ILE A 123 -2.81 4.34 1.95
C ILE A 123 -3.93 4.79 1.00
N THR A 124 -3.79 5.97 0.41
CA THR A 124 -4.79 6.52 -0.54
C THR A 124 -4.85 5.74 -1.85
N TYR A 125 -3.71 5.23 -2.35
CA TYR A 125 -3.69 4.32 -3.49
C TYR A 125 -4.48 3.05 -3.18
N ALA A 126 -4.20 2.41 -2.04
CA ALA A 126 -4.94 1.22 -1.60
C ALA A 126 -6.45 1.49 -1.45
N ALA A 127 -6.82 2.68 -0.97
CA ALA A 127 -8.21 3.11 -0.88
C ALA A 127 -8.89 3.26 -2.24
N GLY A 128 -8.23 3.89 -3.21
CA GLY A 128 -8.76 4.06 -4.56
C GLY A 128 -9.07 2.71 -5.22
N VAL A 129 -8.11 1.79 -5.17
CA VAL A 129 -8.29 0.44 -5.74
C VAL A 129 -9.34 -0.36 -4.98
N HIS A 130 -9.39 -0.25 -3.65
CA HIS A 130 -10.40 -0.91 -2.84
C HIS A 130 -11.82 -0.45 -3.18
N ALA A 131 -12.02 0.86 -3.32
CA ALA A 131 -13.30 1.45 -3.71
C ALA A 131 -13.73 0.97 -5.11
N GLN A 132 -12.80 0.93 -6.07
CA GLN A 132 -13.06 0.42 -7.41
C GLN A 132 -13.48 -1.06 -7.40
N ALA A 133 -12.80 -1.89 -6.60
CA ALA A 133 -13.16 -3.30 -6.44
C ALA A 133 -14.53 -3.48 -5.76
N ALA A 134 -14.88 -2.63 -4.80
CA ALA A 134 -16.19 -2.66 -4.16
C ALA A 134 -17.31 -2.32 -5.16
N HIS A 135 -17.09 -1.29 -5.99
CA HIS A 135 -18.03 -0.88 -7.04
C HIS A 135 -18.20 -1.97 -8.12
N TYR A 136 -17.11 -2.58 -8.56
CA TYR A 136 -17.15 -3.70 -9.52
C TYR A 136 -18.01 -4.87 -9.03
N ARG A 137 -17.97 -5.19 -7.72
CA ARG A 137 -18.81 -6.26 -7.16
C ARG A 137 -20.29 -5.91 -7.11
N THR A 138 -20.63 -4.64 -6.93
CA THR A 138 -22.05 -4.22 -6.89
C THR A 138 -22.66 -4.16 -8.29
N GLU A 139 -21.90 -3.76 -9.29
CA GLU A 139 -22.38 -3.66 -10.68
C GLU A 139 -22.29 -5.00 -11.43
N GLY A 140 -21.25 -5.80 -11.18
CA GLY A 140 -21.05 -7.10 -11.82
C GLY A 140 -22.03 -8.20 -11.39
N THR A 141 -22.84 -7.97 -10.35
CA THR A 141 -23.91 -8.89 -9.92
C THR A 141 -25.23 -8.72 -10.67
N GLU A 142 -25.34 -7.75 -11.58
CA GLU A 142 -26.56 -7.50 -12.38
C GLU A 142 -26.49 -8.01 -13.83
N SER A 143 -25.48 -8.83 -14.18
CA SER A 143 -25.31 -9.40 -15.53
C SER A 143 -25.53 -10.91 -15.59
#